data_AF-A0A158NXD7-F1
#
_entry.id   AF-A0A158NXD7-F1
#
_cell.length_a   1.000
_cell.length_b   1.000
_cell.length_c   1.000
_cell.angle_alpha   90.00
_cell.angle_beta   90.00
_cell.angle_gamma   90.00
#
_symmetry.space_group_name_H-M   'P 1'
#
loop_
_entity.id
_entity.type
_entity.pdbx_description
1 polymer ?
#
loop_
_entity_poly.entity_id
_entity_poly.type
_entity_poly.pdbx_seq_one_letter_code
_entity_poly.pdbx_strand_id
1 'polypeptide(L)'
;IGLVERYNYIAEEHYITTEDDYNLVIHRMPGTPLQVGQKQRPIVFLKGGIFSSSDIWVLFGPGRDLPFLLADEGYDVWLGNSRGNTYCRSHVKLSPQNKNFWRY
;
A
#
# COMPACT_ATOMS: atom_id res chain seq x y z
N ILE A 1 7.52 0.90 -3.13
CA ILE A 1 7.32 0.93 -4.61
C ILE A 1 8.15 -0.09 -5.41
N GLY A 2 9.49 -0.10 -5.33
CA GLY A 2 10.34 -0.85 -6.29
C GLY A 2 10.15 -2.38 -6.38
N LEU A 3 9.44 -3.02 -5.45
CA LEU A 3 9.13 -4.46 -5.51
C LEU A 3 8.19 -4.82 -6.66
N VAL A 4 7.26 -3.94 -7.03
CA VAL A 4 6.29 -4.21 -8.12
C VAL A 4 6.78 -3.64 -9.45
N GLU A 5 7.48 -2.50 -9.44
CA GLU A 5 8.00 -1.85 -10.65
C GLU A 5 9.04 -2.71 -11.39
N ARG A 6 9.84 -3.51 -10.66
CA ARG A 6 10.77 -4.47 -11.29
C ARG A 6 10.08 -5.52 -12.17
N TYR A 7 8.77 -5.70 -12.00
CA TYR A 7 7.94 -6.59 -12.82
C TYR A 7 7.11 -5.81 -13.86
N ASN A 8 7.43 -4.53 -14.09
CA ASN A 8 6.73 -3.61 -15.01
C ASN A 8 5.28 -3.27 -14.62
N TYR A 9 4.93 -3.38 -13.33
CA TYR A 9 3.67 -2.87 -12.81
C TYR A 9 3.84 -1.41 -12.39
N ILE A 10 2.83 -0.59 -12.68
CA ILE A 10 2.77 0.78 -12.17
C ILE A 10 2.47 0.71 -10.67
N ALA A 11 3.16 1.55 -9.90
CA ALA A 11 2.87 1.74 -8.48
C ALA A 11 2.77 3.22 -8.14
N GLU A 12 1.93 3.54 -7.16
CA GLU A 12 1.78 4.87 -6.61
C GLU A 12 1.93 4.82 -5.09
N GLU A 13 2.42 5.91 -4.50
CA GLU A 13 2.39 6.17 -3.06
C GLU A 13 1.43 7.31 -2.77
N HIS A 14 0.53 7.07 -1.82
CA HIS A 14 -0.45 8.05 -1.35
C HIS A 14 -0.15 8.37 0.11
N TYR A 15 0.19 9.64 0.37
CA TYR A 15 0.53 10.15 1.69
C TYR A 15 -0.72 10.73 2.35
N ILE A 16 -1.09 10.21 3.52
CA ILE A 16 -2.33 10.55 4.21
C ILE A 16 -2.01 10.94 5.64
N THR A 17 -2.54 12.06 6.12
CA THR A 17 -2.50 12.41 7.55
C THR A 17 -3.85 12.07 8.18
N THR A 18 -3.83 11.26 9.25
CA THR A 18 -5.04 10.91 10.00
C THR A 18 -5.53 12.07 10.87
N GLU A 19 -6.77 12.00 11.35
CA GLU A 19 -7.37 13.02 12.23
C GLU A 19 -6.57 13.26 13.51
N ASP A 20 -5.88 12.22 14.00
CA ASP A 20 -4.99 12.26 15.15
C ASP A 20 -3.51 12.37 14.75
N ASP A 21 -3.23 13.02 13.61
CA ASP A 21 -1.91 13.49 13.20
C ASP A 21 -0.87 12.40 12.84
N TYR A 22 -1.25 11.14 12.59
CA TYR A 22 -0.34 10.12 12.06
C TYR A 22 -0.22 10.22 10.54
N ASN A 23 1.02 10.15 10.04
CA ASN A 23 1.28 10.15 8.61
C ASN A 23 1.40 8.71 8.12
N LEU A 24 0.48 8.33 7.24
CA LEU A 24 0.41 7.02 6.61
C LEU A 24 0.89 7.11 5.16
N VAL A 25 1.52 6.03 4.70
CA VAL A 25 1.82 5.79 3.30
C VAL A 25 1.00 4.59 2.84
N ILE A 26 0.09 4.81 1.91
CA ILE A 26 -0.70 3.76 1.26
C ILE A 26 -0.11 3.52 -0.11
N HIS A 27 0.13 2.25 -0.44
CA HIS A 27 0.61 1.89 -1.77
C HIS A 27 -0.56 1.52 -2.67
N ARG A 28 -0.44 1.78 -3.97
CA ARG A 28 -1.47 1.43 -4.94
C ARG A 28 -0.83 0.87 -6.21
N MET A 29 -1.45 -0.16 -6.76
CA MET A 29 -1.19 -0.68 -8.10
C MET A 29 -2.44 -0.38 -8.95
N PRO A 30 -2.44 0.71 -9.73
CA PRO A 30 -3.64 1.18 -10.43
C PRO A 30 -4.12 0.23 -11.53
N GLY A 31 -3.32 -0.80 -11.89
CA GLY A 31 -3.56 -1.80 -12.93
C GLY A 31 -2.45 -1.81 -13.97
N THR A 32 -2.56 -2.63 -15.02
CA THR A 32 -1.52 -2.74 -16.06
C THR A 32 -1.70 -1.71 -17.20
N PRO A 33 -0.60 -1.28 -17.87
CA PRO A 33 -0.66 -0.43 -19.06
C PRO A 33 -1.42 -1.06 -20.24
N LEU A 34 -1.55 -2.39 -20.26
CA LEU A 34 -2.26 -3.12 -21.32
C LEU A 34 -3.78 -2.89 -21.30
N GLN A 35 -4.31 -2.33 -20.20
CA GLN A 35 -5.73 -2.05 -20.02
C GLN A 35 -6.03 -0.54 -20.04
N VAL A 36 -5.19 0.25 -20.72
CA VAL A 36 -5.43 1.69 -20.95
C VAL A 36 -6.70 1.85 -21.80
N GLY A 37 -7.83 2.14 -21.15
CA GLY A 37 -9.13 2.30 -21.82
C GLY A 37 -10.35 1.98 -20.96
N GLN A 38 -10.21 1.17 -19.90
CA GLN A 38 -11.31 0.93 -18.96
C GLN A 38 -11.50 2.14 -18.02
N LYS A 39 -12.60 2.88 -18.20
CA LYS A 39 -12.92 4.11 -17.44
C LYS A 39 -13.25 3.87 -15.96
N GLN A 40 -13.59 2.65 -15.56
CA GLN A 40 -13.87 2.28 -14.17
C GLN A 40 -13.29 0.90 -13.89
N ARG A 41 -12.30 0.84 -12.99
CA ARG A 41 -11.71 -0.39 -12.49
C ARG A 41 -12.30 -0.67 -11.10
N PRO A 42 -12.75 -1.90 -10.80
CA PRO A 42 -13.16 -2.25 -9.45
C PRO A 42 -11.99 -2.10 -8.48
N ILE A 43 -12.24 -1.44 -7.34
CA ILE A 43 -11.22 -1.17 -6.33
C ILE A 43 -11.19 -2.32 -5.32
N VAL A 44 -9.98 -2.81 -5.01
CA VAL A 44 -9.74 -3.76 -3.92
C VAL A 44 -8.75 -3.15 -2.95
N PHE A 45 -9.07 -3.20 -1.66
CA PHE A 45 -8.19 -2.76 -0.58
C PHE A 45 -7.69 -3.97 0.22
N LEU A 46 -6.39 -4.22 0.19
CA LEU A 46 -5.73 -5.30 0.91
C LEU A 46 -5.03 -4.76 2.15
N LYS A 47 -5.40 -5.26 3.32
CA LYS A 47 -4.81 -4.85 4.59
C LYS A 47 -3.95 -5.96 5.16
N GLY A 48 -2.68 -5.66 5.43
CA GLY A 48 -1.79 -6.59 6.16
C GLY A 48 -2.26 -6.85 7.59
N GLY A 49 -1.92 -8.03 8.12
CA GLY A 49 -2.25 -8.48 9.47
C GLY A 49 -1.37 -7.90 10.58
N ILE A 50 -1.38 -8.55 11.75
CA ILE A 50 -0.60 -8.14 12.93
C ILE A 50 0.90 -8.22 12.60
N PHE A 51 1.66 -7.18 12.99
CA PHE A 51 3.10 -7.04 12.70
C PHE A 51 3.49 -7.02 11.22
N SER A 52 2.54 -6.75 10.32
CA SER A 52 2.77 -6.72 8.88
C SER A 52 2.80 -5.30 8.31
N SER A 53 3.43 -5.16 7.15
CA SER A 53 3.26 -4.04 6.24
C SER A 53 2.72 -4.50 4.88
N SER A 54 2.47 -3.55 3.98
CA SER A 54 1.89 -3.79 2.64
C SER A 54 2.77 -4.65 1.73
N ASP A 55 4.08 -4.71 1.98
CA ASP A 55 5.05 -5.52 1.25
C ASP A 55 4.80 -7.02 1.34
N ILE A 56 4.14 -7.50 2.41
CA ILE A 56 3.77 -8.92 2.57
C ILE A 56 2.99 -9.47 1.37
N TRP A 57 2.25 -8.58 0.67
CA TRP A 57 1.40 -8.96 -0.44
C TRP A 57 2.17 -9.09 -1.76
N VAL A 58 3.43 -8.67 -1.84
CA VAL A 58 4.19 -8.54 -3.10
C VAL A 58 5.60 -9.15 -3.03
N LEU A 59 5.78 -10.19 -2.20
CA LEU A 59 7.08 -10.84 -1.97
C LEU A 59 7.48 -11.85 -3.06
N PHE A 60 6.53 -12.61 -3.61
CA PHE A 60 6.79 -13.67 -4.59
C PHE A 60 6.68 -13.20 -6.04
N GLY A 61 5.91 -12.15 -6.29
CA GLY A 61 5.76 -11.53 -7.61
C GLY A 61 4.60 -12.06 -8.47
N PRO A 62 4.61 -11.73 -9.77
CA PRO A 62 3.52 -12.04 -10.70
C PRO A 62 3.17 -13.52 -10.79
N GLY A 63 1.88 -13.83 -10.99
CA GLY A 63 1.37 -15.20 -11.09
C GLY A 63 1.30 -15.97 -9.75
N ARG A 64 1.69 -15.35 -8.63
CA ARG A 64 1.66 -15.96 -7.29
C ARG A 64 0.99 -15.08 -6.26
N ASP A 65 1.38 -13.81 -6.25
CA ASP A 65 0.91 -12.85 -5.28
C ASP A 65 -0.42 -12.22 -5.70
N LEU A 66 -1.35 -12.15 -4.76
CA LEU A 66 -2.73 -11.68 -5.00
C LEU A 66 -2.82 -10.29 -5.66
N PRO A 67 -2.05 -9.25 -5.27
CA PRO A 67 -2.11 -7.95 -5.92
C PRO A 67 -1.77 -7.99 -7.40
N PHE A 68 -0.81 -8.81 -7.80
CA PHE A 68 -0.43 -8.94 -9.20
C PHE A 68 -1.54 -9.63 -10.00
N LEU A 69 -2.10 -10.72 -9.47
CA LEU A 69 -3.23 -11.42 -10.08
C LEU A 69 -4.45 -10.48 -10.25
N LEU A 70 -4.77 -9.70 -9.22
CA LEU A 70 -5.86 -8.72 -9.28
C LEU A 70 -5.56 -7.59 -10.28
N ALA A 71 -4.34 -7.07 -10.30
CA ALA A 71 -3.95 -6.03 -11.26
C ALA A 71 -4.00 -6.52 -12.71
N ASP A 72 -3.66 -7.80 -12.95
CA ASP A 72 -3.76 -8.44 -14.27
C ASP A 72 -5.21 -8.64 -14.71
N GLU A 73 -6.10 -8.96 -13.76
CA GLU A 73 -7.56 -9.04 -13.97
C GLU A 73 -8.24 -7.66 -14.04
N GLY A 74 -7.47 -6.57 -13.93
CA GLY A 74 -7.94 -5.20 -14.12
C GLY A 74 -8.57 -4.51 -12.93
N TYR A 75 -8.26 -5.00 -11.72
CA TYR A 75 -8.57 -4.30 -10.49
C TYR A 75 -7.60 -3.16 -10.23
N ASP A 76 -8.10 -2.12 -9.57
CA ASP A 76 -7.29 -1.08 -8.94
C ASP A 76 -6.99 -1.52 -7.50
N VAL A 77 -5.74 -1.92 -7.24
CA VAL A 77 -5.36 -2.59 -5.99
C VAL A 77 -4.68 -1.60 -5.06
N TRP A 78 -5.25 -1.43 -3.88
CA TRP A 78 -4.71 -0.59 -2.80
C TRP A 78 -4.17 -1.47 -1.69
N LEU A 79 -2.95 -1.19 -1.22
CA LEU A 79 -2.25 -1.93 -0.17
C LEU A 79 -2.09 -1.05 1.07
N GLY A 80 -2.88 -1.38 2.09
CA GLY A 80 -3.02 -0.59 3.30
C GLY A 80 -1.94 -0.85 4.35
N ASN A 81 -1.32 0.22 4.84
CA ASN A 81 -0.42 0.19 5.99
C ASN A 81 -1.12 0.64 7.28
N SER A 82 -0.58 0.18 8.41
CA SER A 82 -1.04 0.61 9.74
C SER A 82 -0.02 1.55 10.35
N ARG A 83 -0.49 2.56 11.08
CA ARG A 83 0.32 3.36 12.02
C ARG A 83 1.31 2.48 12.80
N GLY A 84 2.55 2.93 12.89
CA GLY A 84 3.63 2.24 13.59
C GLY A 84 4.38 1.18 12.77
N ASN A 85 3.84 0.71 11.64
CA ASN A 85 4.57 -0.23 10.79
C ASN A 85 5.70 0.46 9.99
N THR A 86 6.47 -0.34 9.25
CA THR A 86 7.65 0.08 8.48
C THR A 86 7.44 1.36 7.65
N TYR A 87 6.27 1.52 7.04
CA TYR A 87 5.97 2.64 6.13
C TYR A 87 5.23 3.80 6.82
N CYS A 88 4.70 3.58 8.03
CA CYS A 88 3.81 4.53 8.71
C CYS A 88 4.31 4.87 10.12
N ARG A 89 5.63 5.11 10.25
CA ARG A 89 6.26 5.47 11.53
C ARG A 89 6.57 6.97 11.60
N SER A 90 5.57 7.79 11.27
CA SER A 90 5.65 9.26 11.23
C SER A 90 4.38 9.89 11.77
N HIS A 91 4.51 11.04 12.42
CA HIS A 91 3.41 11.81 13.01
C HIS A 91 3.80 13.29 12.95
N VAL A 92 2.81 14.18 12.77
CA VAL A 92 3.02 15.63 12.64
C VAL A 92 3.81 16.25 13.81
N LYS A 93 3.60 15.76 15.04
CA LYS A 93 4.15 16.35 16.28
C LYS A 93 5.03 15.40 17.07
N LEU A 94 4.69 14.10 17.07
CA LEU A 94 5.33 13.12 17.93
C LEU A 94 6.45 12.39 17.19
N SER A 95 7.60 12.26 17.85
CA SER A 95 8.66 11.35 17.41
C SER A 95 8.31 9.91 17.79
N PRO A 96 8.68 8.89 16.99
CA PRO A 96 8.56 7.47 17.36
C PRO A 96 9.33 7.06 18.62
N GLN A 97 10.28 7.89 19.10
CA GLN A 97 10.96 7.67 20.38
C GLN A 97 10.10 8.11 21.59
N ASN A 98 9.06 8.92 21.36
CA ASN A 98 8.12 9.31 22.41
C ASN A 98 7.10 8.20 22.66
N LYS A 99 6.94 7.76 23.91
CA LYS A 99 5.93 6.75 24.30
C LYS A 99 4.50 7.10 23.84
N ASN A 100 4.15 8.38 23.76
CA ASN A 100 2.82 8.82 23.36
C ASN A 100 2.55 8.55 21.86
N PHE A 101 3.58 8.41 21.03
CA PHE A 101 3.44 7.97 19.63
C PHE A 101 2.82 6.57 19.52
N TRP A 102 2.94 5.75 20.57
CA TRP A 102 2.44 4.37 20.56
C TRP A 102 1.13 4.22 21.32
N ARG A 103 0.48 5.33 21.69
CA ARG A 103 -0.78 5.37 22.45
C ARG A 103 -1.90 5.91 21.56
N TYR A 104 -2.28 5.09 20.58
CA TYR A 104 -3.38 5.36 19.66
C TYR A 104 -4.48 4.32 19.78
#